data_AF-A0A9E5EGX0-F1
#
_entry.id   AF-A0A9E5EGX0-F1
#
_cell.length_a   1.000
_cell.length_b   1.000
_cell.length_c   1.000
_cell.angle_alpha   90.00
_cell.angle_beta   90.00
_cell.angle_gamma   90.00
#
_symmetry.space_group_name_H-M   'P 1'
#
loop_
_entity.id
_entity.type
_entity.pdbx_description
1 polymer ?
#
loop_
_entity_poly.entity_id
_entity_poly.type
_entity_poly.pdbx_seq_one_letter_code
_entity_poly.pdbx_strand_id
1 'polypeptide(L)'
;MPLQRFADHFQAPWPNGRGTSYEIASQTPGVAGWTWRVAIAPVIEDCDFSHFENVHRQLLIISGGEMILNVGGEIVVCKPGEVAVFAGDIPTTAKLVDGPIVDLNLMTVRGKASGVMT
;
A
#
# COMPACT_ATOMS: atom_id res chain seq x y z
N MET A 1 20.14 1.19 -14.35
CA MET A 1 18.84 1.00 -13.68
C MET A 1 18.06 -0.02 -14.51
N PRO A 2 17.71 -1.19 -13.95
CA PRO A 2 16.97 -2.20 -14.69
C PRO A 2 15.54 -1.71 -14.95
N LEU A 3 15.02 -1.99 -16.14
CA LEU A 3 13.60 -1.85 -16.43
C LEU A 3 12.86 -3.03 -15.77
N GLN A 4 11.88 -2.75 -14.91
CA GLN A 4 10.99 -3.78 -14.37
C GLN A 4 9.68 -3.81 -15.14
N ARG A 5 9.21 -5.01 -15.47
CA ARG A 5 7.88 -5.22 -16.07
C ARG A 5 6.95 -5.75 -14.99
N PHE A 6 5.68 -5.36 -15.06
CA PHE A 6 4.67 -5.79 -14.09
C PHE A 6 4.59 -7.31 -13.90
N ALA A 7 4.76 -8.08 -14.99
CA ALA A 7 4.72 -9.54 -14.96
C ALA A 7 5.87 -10.17 -14.14
N ASP A 8 6.94 -9.42 -13.87
CA ASP A 8 8.11 -9.89 -13.14
C ASP A 8 8.01 -9.58 -11.63
N HIS A 9 6.95 -8.88 -11.18
CA HIS A 9 6.76 -8.52 -9.77
C HIS A 9 6.32 -9.72 -8.92
N PHE A 10 6.83 -9.79 -7.70
CA PHE A 10 6.41 -10.82 -6.75
C PHE A 10 4.97 -10.58 -6.32
N GLN A 11 4.13 -11.59 -6.45
CA GLN A 11 2.75 -11.55 -5.99
C GLN A 11 2.70 -11.89 -4.50
N ALA A 12 2.05 -11.02 -3.73
CA ALA A 12 1.77 -11.19 -2.32
C ALA A 12 0.25 -11.14 -2.10
N PRO A 13 -0.43 -12.31 -2.17
CA PRO A 13 -1.85 -12.41 -1.83
C PRO A 13 -2.09 -11.89 -0.41
N TRP A 14 -3.19 -11.16 -0.22
CA TRP A 14 -3.53 -10.65 1.10
C TRP A 14 -4.02 -11.77 2.01
N PRO A 15 -3.73 -11.73 3.33
CA PRO A 15 -4.20 -12.74 4.27
C PRO A 15 -5.73 -12.91 4.32
N ASN A 16 -6.47 -11.85 3.99
CA ASN A 16 -7.94 -11.87 3.94
C ASN A 16 -8.50 -12.49 2.64
N GLY A 17 -7.66 -12.80 1.65
CA GLY A 17 -8.05 -13.38 0.37
C GLY A 17 -8.77 -12.43 -0.59
N ARG A 18 -8.86 -11.13 -0.28
CA ARG A 18 -9.66 -10.14 -1.03
C ARG A 18 -8.87 -9.33 -2.05
N GLY A 19 -7.60 -9.68 -2.25
CA GLY A 19 -6.74 -9.03 -3.23
C GLY A 19 -5.30 -9.52 -3.16
N THR A 20 -4.48 -8.92 -4.00
CA THR A 20 -3.07 -9.25 -4.16
C THR A 20 -2.28 -7.97 -4.35
N SER A 21 -1.18 -7.83 -3.62
CA SER A 21 -0.18 -6.79 -3.89
C SER A 21 0.92 -7.35 -4.80
N TYR A 22 1.48 -6.50 -5.63
CA TYR A 22 2.58 -6.81 -6.55
C TYR A 22 3.80 -6.01 -6.09
N GLU A 23 4.77 -6.69 -5.51
CA GLU A 23 6.01 -6.07 -5.02
C GLU A 23 6.91 -5.66 -6.20
N ILE A 24 7.17 -4.36 -6.29
CA ILE A 24 8.09 -3.77 -7.27
C ILE A 24 9.52 -3.93 -6.79
N ALA A 25 9.78 -3.49 -5.56
CA ALA A 25 11.11 -3.52 -4.96
C ALA A 25 11.01 -3.53 -3.43
N SER A 26 11.97 -4.17 -2.78
CA SER A 26 12.15 -4.13 -1.33
C SER A 26 13.62 -4.36 -0.98
N GLN A 27 13.97 -4.21 0.29
CA GLN A 27 15.31 -4.56 0.78
C GLN A 27 15.66 -6.04 0.51
N THR A 28 14.67 -6.93 0.61
CA THR A 28 14.80 -8.38 0.47
C THR A 28 13.67 -8.91 -0.42
N PRO A 29 13.81 -8.82 -1.76
CA PRO A 29 12.73 -9.11 -2.69
C PRO A 29 12.11 -10.50 -2.51
N GLY A 30 10.78 -10.55 -2.39
CA GLY A 30 10.03 -11.80 -2.23
C GLY A 30 10.18 -12.49 -0.87
N VAL A 31 10.84 -11.85 0.09
CA VAL A 31 11.06 -12.39 1.45
C VAL A 31 10.31 -11.53 2.47
N ALA A 32 9.66 -12.19 3.43
CA ALA A 32 9.05 -11.51 4.56
C ALA A 32 10.12 -10.86 5.46
N GLY A 33 9.81 -9.72 6.07
CA GLY A 33 10.75 -9.02 6.95
C GLY A 33 11.70 -8.08 6.19
N TRP A 34 11.13 -7.00 5.65
CA TRP A 34 11.84 -5.92 4.96
C TRP A 34 11.85 -4.65 5.82
N THR A 35 12.84 -3.77 5.64
CA THR A 35 12.82 -2.42 6.25
C THR A 35 12.19 -1.37 5.35
N TRP A 36 12.14 -1.61 4.03
CA TRP A 36 11.36 -0.82 3.09
C TRP A 36 10.81 -1.70 1.96
N ARG A 37 9.65 -1.34 1.42
CA ARG A 37 8.99 -2.02 0.30
C ARG A 37 8.14 -1.04 -0.51
N VAL A 38 8.20 -1.16 -1.83
CA VAL A 38 7.34 -0.50 -2.81
C VAL A 38 6.49 -1.57 -3.49
N ALA A 39 5.17 -1.41 -3.48
CA ALA A 39 4.25 -2.35 -4.10
C ALA A 39 3.07 -1.64 -4.78
N ILE A 40 2.50 -2.27 -5.79
CA ILE A 40 1.22 -1.88 -6.40
C ILE A 40 0.12 -2.80 -5.88
N ALA A 41 -1.07 -2.27 -5.67
CA ALA A 41 -2.21 -3.04 -5.19
C ALA A 41 -3.51 -2.59 -5.88
N PRO A 42 -4.18 -3.48 -6.64
CA PRO A 42 -5.57 -3.28 -7.00
C PRO A 42 -6.47 -3.48 -5.77
N VAL A 43 -7.35 -2.52 -5.50
CA VAL A 43 -8.38 -2.62 -4.47
C VAL A 43 -9.74 -2.57 -5.18
N ILE A 44 -10.42 -3.71 -5.23
CA ILE A 44 -11.63 -3.88 -6.05
C ILE A 44 -12.92 -3.88 -5.23
N GLU A 45 -12.80 -3.96 -3.91
CA GLU A 45 -13.90 -3.94 -2.95
C GLU A 45 -13.41 -3.38 -1.60
N ASP A 46 -14.35 -2.88 -0.79
CA ASP A 46 -14.08 -2.40 0.57
C ASP A 46 -13.37 -3.47 1.39
N CYS A 47 -12.21 -3.19 1.97
CA CYS A 47 -11.41 -4.22 2.64
C CYS A 47 -10.65 -3.71 3.85
N ASP A 48 -10.19 -4.66 4.67
CA ASP A 48 -9.23 -4.36 5.74
C ASP A 48 -7.83 -4.32 5.14
N PHE A 49 -7.06 -3.30 5.54
CA PHE A 49 -5.64 -3.24 5.20
C PHE A 49 -4.83 -4.16 6.11
N SER A 50 -3.75 -4.71 5.56
CA SER A 50 -2.80 -5.51 6.34
C SER A 50 -2.11 -4.66 7.41
N HIS A 51 -2.06 -5.21 8.62
CA HIS A 51 -1.32 -4.63 9.74
C HIS A 51 0.18 -4.89 9.59
N PHE A 52 0.99 -3.84 9.66
CA PHE A 52 2.45 -3.90 9.62
C PHE A 52 3.05 -3.12 10.79
N GLU A 53 3.56 -3.87 11.77
CA GLU A 53 4.17 -3.32 12.98
C GLU A 53 5.26 -2.29 12.66
N ASN A 54 5.18 -1.11 13.29
CA ASN A 54 6.12 -0.01 13.12
C ASN A 54 6.36 0.48 11.68
N VAL A 55 5.44 0.22 10.76
CA VAL A 55 5.57 0.69 9.37
C VAL A 55 4.88 2.04 9.20
N HIS A 56 5.56 2.95 8.52
CA HIS A 56 4.98 4.16 7.96
C HIS A 56 4.58 3.90 6.50
N ARG A 57 3.37 4.30 6.11
CA ARG A 57 2.83 4.07 4.77
C ARG A 57 2.55 5.39 4.07
N GLN A 58 2.98 5.45 2.82
CA GLN A 58 2.63 6.50 1.86
C GLN A 58 1.93 5.81 0.70
N LEU A 59 0.68 6.19 0.43
CA LEU A 59 -0.20 5.57 -0.56
C LEU A 59 -0.60 6.62 -1.59
N LEU A 60 -0.46 6.28 -2.86
CA LEU A 60 -0.88 7.10 -3.99
C LEU A 60 -1.83 6.30 -4.87
N ILE A 61 -3.02 6.83 -5.13
CA ILE A 61 -3.91 6.23 -6.13
C ILE A 61 -3.39 6.62 -7.51
N ILE A 62 -3.06 5.61 -8.32
CA ILE A 62 -2.49 5.77 -9.67
C ILE A 62 -3.51 5.45 -10.78
N SER A 63 -4.65 4.83 -10.44
CA SER A 63 -5.77 4.59 -11.35
C SER A 63 -7.07 4.41 -10.56
N GLY A 64 -8.19 4.87 -11.13
CA GLY A 64 -9.50 4.84 -10.48
C GLY A 64 -9.86 6.15 -9.75
N GLY A 65 -10.90 6.09 -8.92
CA GLY A 65 -11.43 7.22 -8.16
C GLY A 65 -10.81 7.38 -6.76
N GLU A 66 -11.62 7.83 -5.81
CA GLU A 66 -11.21 8.05 -4.42
C GLU A 66 -11.40 6.82 -3.54
N MET A 67 -10.57 6.71 -2.50
CA MET A 67 -10.69 5.72 -1.44
C MET A 67 -10.63 6.43 -0.09
N ILE A 68 -11.52 6.06 0.83
CA ILE A 68 -11.54 6.59 2.19
C ILE A 68 -10.99 5.52 3.11
N LEU A 69 -9.95 5.86 3.87
CA LEU A 69 -9.42 5.03 4.93
C LEU A 69 -9.97 5.48 6.28
N ASN A 70 -10.33 4.52 7.12
CA ASN A 70 -10.53 4.72 8.54
C ASN A 70 -9.36 4.09 9.28
N VAL A 71 -8.47 4.92 9.82
CA VAL A 71 -7.23 4.55 10.51
C VAL A 71 -7.45 4.74 12.01
N GLY A 72 -7.88 3.69 12.72
CA GLY A 72 -8.11 3.74 14.16
C GLY A 72 -9.14 4.79 14.61
N GLY A 73 -10.10 5.13 13.74
CA GLY A 73 -11.12 6.17 13.96
C GLY A 73 -10.83 7.49 13.25
N GLU A 74 -9.61 7.70 12.75
CA GLU A 74 -9.25 8.88 11.95
C GLU A 74 -9.58 8.64 10.47
N ILE A 75 -10.19 9.63 9.82
CA ILE A 75 -10.51 9.55 8.39
C ILE A 75 -9.37 10.13 7.58
N VAL A 76 -8.81 9.31 6.67
CA VAL A 76 -7.82 9.72 5.68
C VAL A 76 -8.43 9.57 4.29
N VAL A 77 -8.50 10.66 3.54
CA VAL A 77 -9.02 10.66 2.17
C VAL A 77 -7.86 10.45 1.20
N CYS A 78 -7.88 9.36 0.45
CA CYS A 78 -6.93 9.08 -0.61
C CYS A 78 -7.51 9.55 -1.94
N LYS A 79 -6.95 10.63 -2.50
CA LYS A 79 -7.34 11.16 -3.80
C LYS A 79 -6.37 10.71 -4.89
N PRO A 80 -6.82 10.51 -6.13
CA PRO A 80 -5.95 10.29 -7.28
C PRO A 80 -4.86 11.38 -7.39
N GLY A 81 -3.61 10.96 -7.53
CA GLY A 81 -2.49 11.90 -7.67
C GLY A 81 -1.99 12.57 -6.38
N GLU A 82 -2.62 12.32 -5.23
CA GLU A 82 -2.20 12.85 -3.93
C GLU A 82 -1.67 11.74 -3.02
N VAL A 83 -0.57 12.02 -2.32
CA VAL A 83 0.04 11.05 -1.39
C VAL A 83 -0.67 11.12 -0.04
N ALA A 84 -1.39 10.06 0.30
CA ALA A 84 -1.94 9.85 1.63
C ALA A 84 -0.92 9.17 2.54
N VAL A 85 -0.83 9.65 3.77
CA VAL A 85 0.17 9.17 4.74
C VAL A 85 -0.52 8.67 5.99
N PHE A 86 -0.16 7.46 6.45
CA PHE A 86 -0.76 6.86 7.64
C PHE A 86 0.14 5.80 8.29
N ALA A 87 -0.19 5.45 9.53
CA ALA A 87 0.50 4.43 10.30
C ALA A 87 0.02 3.02 9.88
N GLY A 88 0.95 2.15 9.48
CA GLY A 88 0.65 0.78 9.05
C GLY A 88 0.34 -0.18 10.21
N ASP A 89 0.64 0.24 11.44
CA ASP A 89 0.41 -0.48 12.69
C ASP A 89 -0.87 -0.06 13.42
N ILE A 90 -1.71 0.75 12.76
CA ILE A 90 -3.04 1.10 13.26
C ILE A 90 -4.09 0.33 12.44
N PRO A 91 -5.09 -0.32 13.08
CA PRO A 91 -6.17 -0.97 12.37
C PRO A 91 -6.80 -0.04 11.34
N THR A 92 -6.80 -0.46 10.08
CA THR A 92 -7.20 0.39 8.95
C THR A 92 -8.20 -0.36 8.08
N THR A 93 -9.35 0.25 7.84
CA THR A 93 -10.34 -0.22 6.86
C THR A 93 -10.42 0.74 5.69
N ALA A 94 -10.80 0.24 4.53
CA ALA A 94 -10.90 1.00 3.30
C ALA A 94 -12.27 0.90 2.67
N LYS A 95 -12.77 2.05 2.22
CA LYS A 95 -14.03 2.18 1.50
C LYS A 95 -13.79 2.83 0.16
N LEU A 96 -14.21 2.17 -0.90
CA LEU A 96 -14.16 2.71 -2.26
C LEU A 96 -15.31 3.71 -2.46
N VAL A 97 -15.03 4.84 -3.09
CA VAL A 97 -16.05 5.88 -3.32
C VAL A 97 -16.78 5.65 -4.65
N ASP A 98 -16.03 5.40 -5.72
CA ASP A 98 -16.56 5.28 -7.09
C ASP A 98 -15.90 4.11 -7.83
N GLY A 99 -15.95 2.93 -7.22
CA GLY A 99 -15.46 1.67 -7.81
C GLY A 99 -13.98 1.36 -7.55
N PRO A 100 -13.44 0.35 -8.26
CA PRO A 100 -12.08 -0.15 -8.06
C PRO A 100 -10.99 0.90 -8.29
N ILE A 101 -9.92 0.79 -7.51
CA ILE A 101 -8.71 1.61 -7.65
C ILE A 101 -7.46 0.74 -7.78
N VAL A 102 -6.38 1.36 -8.23
CA VAL A 102 -5.03 0.80 -8.11
C VAL A 102 -4.18 1.81 -7.35
N ASP A 103 -3.56 1.36 -6.26
CA ASP A 103 -2.63 2.17 -5.49
C ASP A 103 -1.17 1.74 -5.68
N LEU A 104 -0.27 2.71 -5.48
CA LEU A 104 1.16 2.54 -5.27
C LEU A 104 1.45 2.83 -3.80
N ASN A 105 2.17 1.94 -3.15
CA ASN A 105 2.44 2.00 -1.73
C ASN A 105 3.95 1.98 -1.45
N LEU A 106 4.45 3.02 -0.80
CA LEU A 106 5.77 3.04 -0.18
C LEU A 106 5.61 2.76 1.31
N MET A 107 6.27 1.71 1.78
CA MET A 107 6.28 1.28 3.17
C MET A 107 7.70 1.33 3.72
N THR A 108 7.88 1.95 4.88
CA THR A 108 9.18 2.02 5.57
C THR A 108 9.03 1.71 7.05
N VAL A 109 9.87 0.83 7.59
CA VAL A 109 9.94 0.54 9.03
C VAL A 109 10.61 1.72 9.75
N ARG A 110 9.90 2.31 10.71
CA ARG A 110 10.35 3.49 11.46
C ARG A 110 11.70 3.23 12.14
N GLY A 111 12.64 4.15 11.99
CA GLY A 111 13.99 4.04 12.55
C GLY A 111 14.93 3.03 11.86
N LYS A 112 14.47 2.34 10.79
CA LYS A 112 15.30 1.41 10.01
C LYS A 112 15.51 1.86 8.56
N ALA A 113 14.51 2.50 7.98
CA ALA A 113 14.59 3.10 6.66
C ALA A 113 13.83 4.44 6.63
N SER A 114 14.12 5.27 5.63
CA SER A 114 13.37 6.47 5.31
C SER A 114 13.17 6.56 3.80
N GLY A 115 12.09 7.21 3.39
CA GLY A 115 11.72 7.39 2.00
C GLY A 115 10.55 8.35 1.91
N VAL A 116 10.42 9.03 0.77
CA VAL A 116 9.33 9.96 0.51
C VAL A 116 8.83 9.75 -0.91
N MET A 117 7.51 9.71 -1.07
CA MET A 117 6.81 9.79 -2.34
C MET A 117 6.27 11.20 -2.48
N THR A 118 6.61 11.89 -3.57
CA THR A 118 6.31 13.30 -3.83
C THR A 118 5.81 13.50 -5.25
#